data_AF-A0A1Q3NNG1-F1
#
_entry.id   AF-A0A1Q3NNG1-F1
#
_cell.length_a   1.000
_cell.length_b   1.000
_cell.length_c   1.000
_cell.angle_alpha   90.00
_cell.angle_beta   90.00
_cell.angle_gamma   90.00
#
_symmetry.space_group_name_H-M   'P 1'
#
loop_
_entity.id
_entity.type
_entity.pdbx_description
1 polymer ?
#
loop_
_entity_poly.entity_id
_entity_poly.type
_entity_poly.pdbx_seq_one_letter_code
_entity_poly.pdbx_strand_id
1 'polypeptide(L)'
;MKSSRGFTVIELVIVVAFFAAASVLFFVQKNHVEVAARDDARKTAINAMYYSLEEVYYKQHNAYPRTINSEILPSVDPNLFKDPNGVKIGESGSNYRYEGLNCNGDTCKSYTLRADLEAEGDFVKSSNN
;
A
#
# COMPACT_ATOMS: atom_id res chain seq x y z
N MET A 1 -37.71 17.89 -48.06
CA MET A 1 -36.58 18.74 -47.64
C MET A 1 -36.17 18.35 -46.22
N LYS A 2 -34.97 17.80 -46.03
CA LYS A 2 -34.44 17.47 -44.70
C LYS A 2 -33.74 18.71 -44.14
N SER A 3 -34.34 19.37 -43.15
CA SER A 3 -33.72 20.51 -42.47
C SER A 3 -32.60 19.99 -41.57
N SER A 4 -31.34 20.26 -41.94
CA SER A 4 -30.24 20.17 -40.98
C SER A 4 -30.28 21.42 -40.12
N ARG A 5 -30.77 21.30 -38.88
CA ARG A 5 -30.62 22.36 -37.90
C ARG A 5 -29.13 22.42 -37.52
N GLY A 6 -28.45 23.48 -37.92
CA GLY A 6 -27.06 23.72 -37.57
C GLY A 6 -26.93 23.92 -36.06
N PHE A 7 -25.90 23.31 -35.49
CA PHE A 7 -25.55 23.42 -34.08
C PHE A 7 -25.29 24.88 -33.71
N THR A 8 -25.83 25.34 -32.57
CA THR A 8 -25.66 26.73 -32.13
C THR A 8 -24.39 26.89 -31.30
N VAL A 9 -23.77 28.07 -31.34
CA VAL A 9 -22.57 28.37 -30.53
C VAL A 9 -22.87 28.20 -29.03
N ILE A 10 -24.07 28.56 -28.59
CA ILE A 10 -24.47 28.40 -27.19
C ILE A 10 -24.53 26.92 -26.77
N GLU A 11 -25.00 26.04 -27.65
CA GLU A 11 -25.03 24.60 -27.41
C GLU A 11 -23.61 24.02 -27.29
N LEU A 12 -22.66 24.49 -28.11
CA LEU A 12 -21.25 24.14 -27.99
C LEU A 12 -20.68 24.51 -26.62
N VAL A 13 -20.95 25.75 -26.19
CA VAL A 13 -20.44 26.28 -24.92
C VAL A 13 -20.98 25.48 -23.75
N ILE A 14 -22.27 25.11 -23.76
CA ILE A 14 -22.89 24.30 -22.71
C ILE A 14 -22.26 22.90 -22.66
N VAL A 15 -22.06 22.25 -23.81
CA VAL A 15 -21.45 20.93 -23.89
C VAL A 15 -20.00 20.95 -23.37
N VAL A 16 -19.21 21.95 -23.76
CA VAL A 16 -17.83 22.12 -23.28
C VAL A 16 -17.80 22.36 -21.78
N ALA A 17 -18.68 23.24 -21.26
CA ALA A 17 -18.78 23.49 -19.82
C ALA A 17 -19.14 22.23 -19.03
N PHE A 18 -20.05 21.40 -19.57
CA PHE A 18 -20.42 20.12 -18.96
C PHE A 18 -19.23 19.14 -18.91
N PHE A 19 -18.51 18.97 -20.02
CA PHE A 19 -17.32 18.11 -20.04
C PHE A 19 -16.20 18.60 -19.14
N ALA A 20 -16.01 19.91 -19.03
CA ALA A 20 -15.03 20.49 -18.10
C ALA A 20 -15.38 20.12 -16.65
N ALA A 21 -16.65 20.30 -16.24
CA ALA A 21 -17.10 19.93 -14.89
C ALA A 21 -16.97 18.41 -14.64
N ALA A 22 -17.39 17.58 -15.59
CA ALA A 22 -17.27 16.12 -15.50
C ALA A 22 -15.81 15.66 -15.39
N SER A 23 -14.90 16.29 -16.13
CA SER A 23 -13.47 15.96 -16.09
C SER A 23 -12.86 16.22 -14.72
N VAL A 24 -13.18 17.35 -14.09
CA VAL A 24 -12.70 17.67 -12.73
C VAL A 24 -13.14 16.59 -11.74
N LEU A 25 -14.43 16.22 -11.74
CA LEU A 25 -14.95 15.17 -10.87
C LEU A 25 -14.31 13.80 -11.14
N PHE A 26 -14.03 13.49 -12.41
CA PHE A 26 -13.37 12.25 -12.79
C PHE A 26 -11.96 12.15 -12.21
N PHE A 27 -11.15 13.22 -12.31
CA PHE A 27 -9.79 13.21 -11.76
C PHE A 27 -9.75 13.06 -10.24
N VAL A 28 -10.68 13.73 -9.53
CA VAL A 28 -10.79 13.59 -8.07
C VAL A 28 -11.12 12.15 -7.69
N GLN A 29 -12.14 11.55 -8.32
CA GLN A 29 -12.53 10.16 -8.04
C GLN A 29 -11.41 9.17 -8.38
N LYS A 30 -10.73 9.35 -9.51
CA LYS A 30 -9.59 8.51 -9.90
C LYS A 30 -8.48 8.56 -8.86
N ASN A 31 -8.14 9.75 -8.34
CA ASN A 31 -7.12 9.88 -7.31
C ASN A 31 -7.49 9.12 -6.03
N HIS A 32 -8.74 9.25 -5.55
CA HIS A 32 -9.20 8.50 -4.38
C HIS A 32 -9.12 6.98 -4.56
N VAL A 33 -9.51 6.47 -5.73
CA VAL A 33 -9.43 5.03 -6.05
C VAL A 33 -7.98 4.55 -6.06
N GLU A 34 -7.07 5.32 -6.65
CA GLU A 34 -5.65 4.97 -6.70
C GLU A 34 -5.00 4.99 -5.30
N VAL A 35 -5.36 5.97 -4.46
CA VAL A 35 -4.92 6.03 -3.06
C VAL A 35 -5.39 4.78 -2.31
N ALA A 36 -6.67 4.43 -2.41
CA ALA A 36 -7.23 3.24 -1.77
C ALA A 36 -6.53 1.95 -2.23
N ALA A 37 -6.28 1.81 -3.54
CA ALA A 37 -5.58 0.65 -4.08
C ALA A 37 -4.14 0.53 -3.56
N ARG A 38 -3.43 1.66 -3.38
CA ARG A 38 -2.09 1.66 -2.77
C ARG A 38 -2.14 1.27 -1.30
N ASP A 39 -3.10 1.78 -0.53
CA ASP A 39 -3.26 1.41 0.88
C ASP A 39 -3.63 -0.08 1.07
N ASP A 40 -4.47 -0.62 0.19
CA ASP A 40 -4.76 -2.06 0.16
C ASP A 40 -3.49 -2.88 -0.13
N ALA A 41 -2.67 -2.46 -1.10
CA ALA A 41 -1.39 -3.12 -1.39
C ALA A 41 -0.45 -3.09 -0.17
N ARG A 42 -0.38 -1.96 0.56
CA ARG A 42 0.38 -1.84 1.81
C ARG A 42 -0.12 -2.81 2.88
N LYS A 43 -1.44 -2.84 3.12
CA LYS A 43 -2.07 -3.75 4.09
C LYS A 43 -1.81 -5.22 3.72
N THR A 44 -1.91 -5.59 2.45
CA THR A 44 -1.61 -6.94 1.96
C THR A 44 -0.16 -7.32 2.22
N ALA A 45 0.80 -6.45 1.90
CA ALA A 45 2.22 -6.69 2.15
C ALA A 45 2.51 -6.90 3.66
N ILE A 46 2.00 -6.02 4.51
CA ILE A 46 2.15 -6.11 5.98
C ILE A 46 1.54 -7.40 6.52
N ASN A 47 0.33 -7.77 6.08
CA ASN A 47 -0.31 -9.01 6.52
C ASN A 47 0.46 -10.24 6.05
N ALA A 48 0.98 -10.27 4.82
CA ALA A 48 1.77 -11.39 4.32
C ALA A 48 3.05 -11.60 5.13
N MET A 49 3.79 -10.51 5.41
CA MET A 49 4.97 -10.55 6.27
C MET A 49 4.63 -10.96 7.71
N TYR A 50 3.55 -10.42 8.27
CA TYR A 50 3.04 -10.76 9.60
C TYR A 50 2.75 -12.26 9.72
N TYR A 51 1.94 -12.83 8.83
CA TYR A 51 1.63 -14.26 8.87
C TYR A 51 2.87 -15.12 8.64
N SER A 52 3.81 -14.69 7.80
CA SER A 52 5.08 -15.39 7.64
C SER A 52 5.92 -15.37 8.92
N LEU A 53 5.90 -14.28 9.68
CA LEU A 53 6.60 -14.17 10.96
C LEU A 53 5.97 -15.08 12.03
N GLU A 54 4.65 -15.03 12.18
CA GLU A 54 3.93 -15.81 13.21
C GLU A 54 3.85 -17.31 12.87
N GLU A 55 3.42 -17.64 11.65
CA GLU A 55 3.02 -19.00 11.30
C GLU A 55 4.14 -19.85 10.70
N VAL A 56 5.21 -19.22 10.22
CA VAL A 56 6.34 -19.91 9.57
C VAL A 56 7.63 -19.72 10.37
N TYR A 57 8.10 -18.47 10.51
CA TYR A 57 9.40 -18.19 11.14
C TYR A 57 9.39 -18.53 12.63
N TYR A 58 8.42 -18.02 13.39
CA TYR A 58 8.37 -18.25 14.83
C TYR A 58 8.22 -19.73 15.18
N LYS A 59 7.41 -20.50 14.43
CA LYS A 59 7.27 -21.94 14.65
C LYS A 59 8.57 -22.73 14.44
N GLN A 60 9.49 -22.23 13.61
CA GLN A 60 10.76 -22.89 13.31
C GLN A 60 11.89 -22.44 14.25
N HIS A 61 11.89 -21.18 14.67
CA HIS A 61 12.99 -20.56 15.42
C HIS A 61 12.67 -20.24 16.88
N ASN A 62 11.38 -20.27 17.26
CA ASN A 62 10.86 -19.87 18.58
C ASN A 62 11.33 -18.47 19.02
N ALA A 63 11.52 -17.58 18.04
CA ALA A 63 11.95 -16.19 18.16
C ALA A 63 11.67 -15.44 16.84
N TYR A 64 11.80 -14.12 16.84
CA TYR A 64 11.70 -13.28 15.65
C TYR A 64 13.09 -12.83 15.17
N PRO A 65 13.27 -12.53 13.88
CA PRO A 65 14.55 -12.07 13.37
C PRO A 65 14.78 -10.58 13.69
N ARG A 66 16.03 -10.14 13.73
CA ARG A 66 16.36 -8.72 13.89
C ARG A 66 16.00 -7.87 12.67
N THR A 67 16.07 -8.45 11.48
CA THR A 67 15.72 -7.80 10.21
C THR A 67 14.90 -8.76 9.36
N ILE A 68 14.20 -8.26 8.35
CA ILE A 68 13.44 -9.10 7.43
C ILE A 68 13.77 -8.78 5.98
N ASN A 69 13.79 -9.80 5.14
CA ASN A 69 13.93 -9.74 3.70
C ASN A 69 13.38 -11.05 3.09
N SER A 70 13.44 -11.18 1.77
CA SER A 70 12.95 -12.38 1.06
C SER A 70 13.75 -13.66 1.34
N GLU A 71 14.96 -13.56 1.88
CA GLU A 71 15.77 -14.73 2.26
C GLU A 71 15.38 -15.24 3.65
N ILE A 72 15.07 -14.33 4.58
CA ILE A 72 14.66 -14.63 5.95
C ILE A 72 13.20 -15.12 6.00
N LEU A 73 12.34 -14.55 5.15
CA LEU A 73 10.91 -14.90 5.06
C LEU A 73 10.58 -15.41 3.64
N PRO A 74 11.05 -16.61 3.26
CA PRO A 74 10.93 -17.12 1.88
C PRO A 74 9.50 -17.46 1.46
N SER A 75 8.55 -17.57 2.40
CA SER A 75 7.12 -17.75 2.11
C SER A 75 6.41 -16.47 1.65
N VAL A 76 7.07 -15.31 1.73
CA VAL A 76 6.53 -14.03 1.25
C VAL A 76 7.06 -13.76 -0.15
N ASP A 77 6.17 -13.34 -1.06
CA ASP A 77 6.60 -12.88 -2.40
C ASP A 77 7.63 -11.75 -2.25
N PRO A 78 8.83 -11.85 -2.87
CA PRO A 78 9.88 -10.84 -2.78
C PRO A 78 9.43 -9.41 -3.13
N ASN A 79 8.41 -9.25 -3.98
CA ASN A 79 7.88 -7.95 -4.35
C ASN A 79 7.11 -7.28 -3.21
N LEU A 80 6.55 -8.03 -2.26
CA LEU A 80 5.84 -7.48 -1.11
C LEU A 80 6.76 -6.83 -0.07
N PHE A 81 8.08 -7.01 -0.19
CA PHE A 81 9.05 -6.24 0.60
C PHE A 81 9.30 -4.83 0.03
N LYS A 82 8.69 -4.49 -1.10
CA LYS A 82 8.74 -3.14 -1.69
C LYS A 82 7.40 -2.45 -1.51
N ASP A 83 7.43 -1.18 -1.14
CA ASP A 83 6.24 -0.36 -1.05
C ASP A 83 5.67 -0.03 -2.45
N PRO A 84 4.48 0.60 -2.55
CA PRO A 84 3.90 0.97 -3.85
C PRO A 84 4.78 1.93 -4.68
N ASN A 85 5.77 2.58 -4.07
CA ASN A 85 6.74 3.43 -4.75
C ASN A 85 8.00 2.65 -5.19
N GLY A 86 8.06 1.34 -4.89
CA GLY A 86 9.16 0.45 -5.23
C GLY A 86 10.32 0.45 -4.24
N VAL A 87 10.20 1.12 -3.09
CA VAL A 87 11.26 1.25 -2.09
C VAL A 87 11.20 0.08 -1.12
N LYS A 88 12.35 -0.57 -0.85
CA LYS A 88 12.38 -1.76 0.00
C LYS A 88 12.17 -1.41 1.47
N ILE A 89 11.56 -2.33 2.22
CA ILE A 89 11.38 -2.19 3.66
C ILE A 89 12.70 -1.88 4.36
N GLY A 90 12.66 -0.94 5.31
CA GLY A 90 13.84 -0.51 6.08
C GLY A 90 14.76 0.46 5.34
N GLU A 91 14.61 0.67 4.03
CA GLU A 91 15.31 1.73 3.32
C GLU A 91 14.67 3.10 3.64
N SER A 92 15.50 4.14 3.54
CA SER A 92 15.05 5.52 3.72
C SER A 92 13.95 5.85 2.72
N GLY A 93 12.87 6.45 3.20
CA GLY A 93 11.71 6.79 2.37
C GLY A 93 10.72 5.64 2.12
N SER A 94 11.03 4.39 2.50
CA SER A 94 10.04 3.32 2.40
C SER A 94 8.85 3.57 3.33
N ASN A 95 7.65 3.28 2.87
CA ASN A 95 6.46 3.31 3.72
C ASN A 95 6.39 2.10 4.66
N TYR A 96 7.27 1.11 4.52
CA TYR A 96 7.30 -0.08 5.37
C TYR A 96 8.41 0.01 6.41
N ARG A 97 8.07 -0.38 7.64
CA ARG A 97 9.03 -0.47 8.75
C ARG A 97 8.81 -1.75 9.54
N TYR A 98 9.92 -2.45 9.79
CA TYR A 98 10.00 -3.56 10.71
C TYR A 98 10.99 -3.21 11.81
N GLU A 99 10.60 -3.45 13.06
CA GLU A 99 11.45 -3.23 14.22
C GLU A 99 11.35 -4.45 15.14
N GLY A 100 12.44 -5.21 15.22
CA GLY A 100 12.61 -6.24 16.24
C GLY A 100 12.83 -5.60 17.62
N LEU A 101 12.15 -6.13 18.63
CA LEU A 101 12.15 -5.62 20.00
C LEU A 101 12.74 -6.67 20.96
N ASN A 102 13.39 -6.18 22.02
CA ASN A 102 14.04 -7.02 23.04
C ASN A 102 15.03 -8.04 22.44
N CYS A 103 15.84 -7.57 21.48
CA CYS A 103 16.74 -8.44 20.74
C CYS A 103 17.99 -8.81 21.53
N ASN A 104 18.41 -10.07 21.40
CA ASN A 104 19.69 -10.59 21.87
C ASN A 104 20.45 -11.17 20.68
N GLY A 105 21.42 -10.39 20.16
CA GLY A 105 22.05 -10.70 18.87
C GLY A 105 21.05 -10.56 17.72
N ASP A 106 20.94 -11.61 16.90
CA ASP A 106 20.12 -11.66 15.68
C ASP A 106 18.67 -12.10 15.91
N THR A 107 18.32 -12.49 17.14
CA THR A 107 16.97 -12.91 17.51
C THR A 107 16.32 -11.91 18.45
N CYS A 108 15.00 -11.77 18.34
CA CYS A 108 14.17 -10.82 19.05
C CYS A 108 12.97 -11.53 19.67
N LYS A 109 12.51 -11.04 20.83
CA LYS A 109 11.34 -11.64 21.53
C LYS A 109 10.01 -11.16 20.97
N SER A 110 9.99 -9.93 20.47
CA SER A 110 8.80 -9.32 19.88
C SER A 110 9.19 -8.46 18.69
N TYR A 111 8.21 -7.96 17.94
CA TYR A 111 8.45 -7.00 16.87
C TYR A 111 7.25 -6.08 16.67
N THR A 112 7.49 -4.98 15.97
CA THR A 112 6.46 -4.13 15.37
C THR A 112 6.69 -4.06 13.87
N LEU A 113 5.63 -4.26 13.10
CA LEU A 113 5.61 -4.15 11.64
C LEU A 113 4.54 -3.13 11.26
N ARG A 114 4.90 -2.13 10.47
CA ARG A 114 3.96 -1.05 10.10
C ARG A 114 4.09 -0.59 8.66
N ALA A 115 2.98 -0.10 8.12
CA ALA A 115 2.94 0.69 6.90
C ALA A 115 2.30 2.05 7.12
N ASP A 116 2.90 3.09 6.54
CA ASP A 116 2.33 4.43 6.50
C ASP A 116 1.27 4.46 5.37
N LEU A 117 0.00 4.69 5.72
CA LEU A 117 -1.11 4.77 4.77
C LEU A 117 -1.32 6.20 4.27
N GLU A 118 -1.88 6.35 3.08
CA GLU A 118 -2.12 7.66 2.47
C GLU A 118 -3.48 8.25 2.87
N ALA A 119 -4.53 7.43 2.98
CA ALA A 119 -5.87 7.89 3.33
C ALA A 119 -6.25 7.68 4.81
N GLU A 120 -5.50 6.84 5.52
CA GLU A 120 -5.80 6.40 6.88
C GLU A 120 -4.58 6.59 7.80
N GLY A 121 -4.75 6.32 9.10
CA GLY A 121 -3.61 6.22 10.00
C GLY A 121 -2.76 4.98 9.71
N ASP A 122 -1.58 4.93 10.33
CA ASP A 122 -0.64 3.84 10.10
C ASP A 122 -1.24 2.47 10.39
N PHE A 123 -0.96 1.52 9.51
CA PHE A 123 -1.36 0.13 9.68
C PHE A 123 -0.27 -0.63 10.44
N VAL A 124 -0.54 -0.99 11.69
CA VAL A 124 0.44 -1.59 12.59
C VAL A 124 0.04 -3.02 12.97
N LYS A 125 1.02 -3.92 12.96
CA LYS A 125 0.95 -5.29 13.46
C LYS A 125 2.09 -5.52 14.46
N SER A 126 1.77 -6.19 15.56
CA SER A 126 2.74 -6.53 16.60
C SER A 126 2.75 -8.03 16.81
N SER A 127 3.86 -8.57 17.29
CA SER A 127 3.99 -9.99 17.65
C SER A 127 2.90 -10.44 18.62
N ASN A 128 2.34 -11.63 18.41
CA ASN A 128 1.28 -12.19 19.27
C ASN A 128 1.77 -13.21 20.30
N ASN A 129 3.01 -13.70 20.18
CA ASN A 129 3.60 -14.74 21.03
C ASN A 129 4.61 -14.18 22.04
#